data_AF-A0AAV4N181-F1
#
_entry.id   AF-A0AAV4N181-F1
#
_cell.length_a   1.000
_cell.length_b   1.000
_cell.length_c   1.000
_cell.angle_alpha   90.00
_cell.angle_beta   90.00
_cell.angle_gamma   90.00
#
_symmetry.space_group_name_H-M   'P 1'
#
loop_
_entity.id
_entity.type
_entity.pdbx_description
1 polymer ?
#
loop_
_entity_poly.entity_id
_entity_poly.type
_entity_poly.pdbx_seq_one_letter_code
_entity_poly.pdbx_strand_id
1 'polypeptide(L)'
;MGSHELYYYISPKISSFSSSASDDVSDGQSPVAKQFRRPLGPSSSLDPTSLLKLTSECVQPRPALTRWHTVASPHCQTTAVLGTLDAERDSDEEEPHNPPCLHGRLWFSLLYNSEAERLQVTLLKAKYLPGRGLVNAPRDPFVKVFLLPDEENFHQSRIRKRTLAPKFNETFEFNMSADDLPKKTLKLSVYDVDKRKVRHCLGHVIFPLTKGDTMTGEIVWKDLEIAPQAAAALGDVQLCLSCNPYNNRIKATICRLRHLQGLDAQDAVVYVKVQLYHGRKMIKSKRTVPQSASGQELIFDETFSFGVSGRFFDSCSFTFSVVRAGSSPMVRDLVHGQVVIGPFMYARGEQLQHWQEMLANPRNMVTRWHGLEPPKKG
;
A
#
# COMPACT_ATOMS: atom_id res chain seq x y z
N MET A 1 -54.74 31.00 42.32
CA MET A 1 -53.49 30.77 43.06
C MET A 1 -52.39 30.76 42.01
N GLY A 2 -51.81 31.92 41.69
CA GLY A 2 -50.54 32.43 42.26
C GLY A 2 -49.38 31.73 41.55
N SER A 3 -48.35 32.35 40.98
CA SER A 3 -47.79 33.69 41.07
C SER A 3 -46.68 33.82 40.00
N HIS A 4 -46.33 35.06 39.66
CA HIS A 4 -45.16 35.49 38.89
C HIS A 4 -43.83 34.85 39.37
N GLU A 5 -42.81 34.70 38.51
CA GLU A 5 -41.69 35.67 38.36
C GLU A 5 -40.45 35.12 37.61
N LEU A 6 -39.72 36.07 37.01
CA LEU A 6 -38.44 36.07 36.27
C LEU A 6 -37.23 35.42 36.98
N TYR A 7 -36.29 34.82 36.21
CA TYR A 7 -34.83 34.90 36.47
C TYR A 7 -34.01 34.82 35.14
N TYR A 8 -33.45 35.95 34.67
CA TYR A 8 -32.06 36.45 34.79
C TYR A 8 -30.99 35.81 33.86
N TYR A 9 -30.58 36.61 32.86
CA TYR A 9 -29.34 36.48 32.09
C TYR A 9 -28.14 36.93 32.95
N ILE A 10 -27.09 36.12 33.04
CA ILE A 10 -25.78 36.54 33.59
C ILE A 10 -24.66 36.10 32.65
N SER A 11 -24.02 37.09 32.01
CA SER A 11 -22.73 36.98 31.34
C SER A 11 -21.59 37.07 32.37
N PRO A 12 -20.48 36.33 32.23
CA PRO A 12 -19.28 36.62 32.99
C PRO A 12 -18.45 37.73 32.32
N LYS A 13 -18.22 38.80 33.08
CA LYS A 13 -17.25 39.86 32.82
C LYS A 13 -15.82 39.31 32.94
N ILE A 14 -14.98 39.68 31.98
CA ILE A 14 -13.52 39.62 32.06
C ILE A 14 -13.06 40.84 32.87
N SER A 15 -12.40 40.64 34.00
CA SER A 15 -11.67 41.68 34.72
C SER A 15 -10.17 41.48 34.54
N SER A 16 -9.58 42.45 33.87
CA SER A 16 -8.16 42.78 33.84
C SER A 16 -7.64 43.13 35.25
N PHE A 17 -6.45 42.63 35.58
CA PHE A 17 -5.57 43.24 36.58
C PHE A 17 -4.23 43.56 35.95
N SER A 18 -3.83 44.82 36.10
CA SER A 18 -2.55 45.43 35.79
C SER A 18 -1.99 46.05 37.07
N SER A 19 -0.68 45.92 37.32
CA SER A 19 0.15 46.93 38.00
C SER A 19 1.63 46.58 37.74
N SER A 20 2.38 47.43 37.04
CA SER A 20 3.24 48.52 37.59
C SER A 20 4.67 47.99 37.83
N ALA A 21 5.65 48.22 36.95
CA ALA A 21 6.36 49.48 36.62
C ALA A 21 7.31 49.97 37.73
N SER A 22 8.60 50.15 37.36
CA SER A 22 9.52 51.21 37.80
C SER A 22 10.69 51.33 36.81
N ASP A 23 10.91 52.57 36.34
CA ASP A 23 11.94 53.07 35.41
C ASP A 23 13.26 53.45 36.09
N ASP A 24 14.24 53.86 35.26
CA ASP A 24 15.35 54.86 35.42
C ASP A 24 16.72 54.31 34.95
N VAL A 25 17.64 55.00 34.24
CA VAL A 25 17.92 56.42 33.89
C VAL A 25 18.72 56.50 32.56
N SER A 26 18.59 57.65 31.90
CA SER A 26 19.26 58.28 30.75
C SER A 26 20.80 58.26 30.68
N ASP A 27 21.38 58.35 29.46
CA ASP A 27 22.32 59.43 29.12
C ASP A 27 22.45 59.64 27.60
N GLY A 28 22.70 60.89 27.18
CA GLY A 28 22.67 61.34 25.78
C GLY A 28 24.04 61.66 25.17
N GLN A 29 24.08 61.82 23.84
CA GLN A 29 24.84 62.85 23.10
C GLN A 29 24.63 62.75 21.58
N SER A 30 24.53 63.91 20.94
CA SER A 30 24.61 64.19 19.48
C SER A 30 25.79 65.18 19.28
N PRO A 31 26.26 65.64 18.07
CA PRO A 31 25.48 65.92 16.84
C PRO A 31 26.17 65.78 15.42
N VAL A 32 25.32 65.76 14.37
CA VAL A 32 25.33 66.49 13.05
C VAL A 32 26.40 66.23 11.93
N ALA A 33 25.90 65.91 10.70
CA ALA A 33 26.02 66.69 9.42
C ALA A 33 25.33 65.95 8.22
N LYS A 34 24.22 66.47 7.63
CA LYS A 34 24.04 67.10 6.27
C LYS A 34 24.71 66.32 5.10
N GLN A 35 24.09 66.01 3.93
CA GLN A 35 23.45 66.93 2.97
C GLN A 35 22.85 66.20 1.72
N PHE A 36 21.64 66.59 1.30
CA PHE A 36 21.11 66.91 -0.06
C PHE A 36 21.05 65.94 -1.29
N ARG A 37 19.79 65.80 -1.76
CA ARG A 37 19.20 65.97 -3.13
C ARG A 37 19.37 64.91 -4.26
N ARG A 38 18.19 64.43 -4.71
CA ARG A 38 17.77 63.90 -6.04
C ARG A 38 17.61 65.04 -7.09
N PRO A 39 17.60 64.78 -8.43
CA PRO A 39 16.36 64.44 -9.21
C PRO A 39 16.54 63.47 -10.44
N LEU A 40 15.60 62.56 -10.74
CA LEU A 40 14.56 62.53 -11.82
C LEU A 40 15.09 62.63 -13.27
N GLY A 41 15.10 61.56 -14.10
CA GLY A 41 14.05 61.11 -15.07
C GLY A 41 14.59 61.22 -16.53
N PRO A 42 13.93 60.77 -17.63
CA PRO A 42 12.67 60.02 -17.79
C PRO A 42 12.70 58.84 -18.83
N SER A 43 11.52 58.27 -19.09
CA SER A 43 11.13 57.19 -20.00
C SER A 43 11.20 57.47 -21.51
N SER A 44 11.21 56.42 -22.35
CA SER A 44 10.52 56.44 -23.66
C SER A 44 10.21 55.03 -24.19
N SER A 45 9.20 54.96 -25.05
CA SER A 45 8.47 53.82 -25.61
C SER A 45 8.54 53.81 -27.15
N LEU A 46 8.15 52.66 -27.76
CA LEU A 46 7.60 52.41 -29.14
C LEU A 46 8.51 51.66 -30.17
N ASP A 47 8.21 50.37 -30.38
CA ASP A 47 7.75 49.60 -31.59
C ASP A 47 8.04 50.11 -33.06
N PRO A 48 7.82 49.32 -34.16
CA PRO A 48 8.43 48.06 -34.67
C PRO A 48 8.84 48.13 -36.19
N THR A 49 9.14 46.98 -36.86
CA THR A 49 9.32 46.70 -38.34
C THR A 49 10.66 47.14 -39.01
N SER A 50 11.37 46.42 -39.92
CA SER A 50 11.14 45.23 -40.78
C SER A 50 12.46 44.68 -41.43
N LEU A 51 12.46 43.37 -41.78
CA LEU A 51 13.09 42.65 -42.95
C LEU A 51 14.62 42.76 -43.25
N LEU A 52 15.39 41.68 -43.44
CA LEU A 52 15.35 40.68 -44.55
C LEU A 52 16.12 39.34 -44.25
N LYS A 53 15.56 38.22 -44.75
CA LYS A 53 16.07 36.99 -45.45
C LYS A 53 17.56 36.57 -45.28
N LEU A 54 17.96 35.27 -45.14
CA LEU A 54 17.66 34.05 -45.93
C LEU A 54 17.93 32.70 -45.17
N THR A 55 17.07 31.69 -45.42
CA THR A 55 17.21 30.21 -45.67
C THR A 55 18.44 29.40 -45.16
N SER A 56 18.40 28.12 -44.74
CA SER A 56 17.64 26.93 -45.19
C SER A 56 17.66 25.71 -44.21
N GLU A 57 16.52 24.99 -44.14
CA GLU A 57 16.12 23.56 -43.87
C GLU A 57 17.01 22.52 -43.12
N CYS A 58 16.49 21.51 -42.38
CA CYS A 58 15.55 20.44 -42.82
C CYS A 58 14.78 19.68 -41.69
N VAL A 59 13.44 19.62 -41.84
CA VAL A 59 12.40 18.55 -41.72
C VAL A 59 12.37 17.48 -40.59
N GLN A 60 11.18 17.37 -39.96
CA GLN A 60 10.66 16.37 -39.00
C GLN A 60 9.85 15.24 -39.70
N PRO A 61 9.43 14.17 -38.99
CA PRO A 61 7.99 14.10 -38.67
C PRO A 61 7.58 13.46 -37.32
N ARG A 62 6.33 13.78 -36.94
CA ARG A 62 5.49 13.32 -35.80
C ARG A 62 5.25 11.79 -35.74
N PRO A 63 4.92 11.22 -34.57
CA PRO A 63 4.40 9.85 -34.47
C PRO A 63 2.86 9.81 -34.65
N ALA A 64 2.41 8.93 -35.56
CA ALA A 64 1.01 8.52 -35.71
C ALA A 64 0.88 6.99 -35.63
N LEU A 65 -0.24 6.55 -35.07
CA LEU A 65 -0.69 5.18 -34.80
C LEU A 65 -0.86 4.30 -36.06
N THR A 66 -0.55 3.00 -35.96
CA THR A 66 -1.26 1.84 -36.57
C THR A 66 -0.67 0.54 -36.00
N ARG A 67 -1.41 -0.34 -35.33
CA ARG A 67 -2.41 -1.35 -35.79
C ARG A 67 -1.78 -2.61 -36.42
N TRP A 68 -2.04 -3.73 -35.75
CA TRP A 68 -1.84 -5.16 -36.05
C TRP A 68 -1.83 -5.57 -37.53
N HIS A 69 -0.99 -6.56 -37.90
CA HIS A 69 -1.40 -7.78 -38.63
C HIS A 69 -0.31 -8.88 -38.60
N THR A 70 -0.83 -10.10 -38.48
CA THR A 70 -0.29 -11.47 -38.63
C THR A 70 0.47 -11.70 -39.94
N VAL A 71 1.36 -12.71 -40.00
CA VAL A 71 1.39 -13.85 -40.97
C VAL A 71 2.80 -14.45 -41.15
N ALA A 72 2.80 -15.80 -41.13
CA ALA A 72 3.67 -16.78 -41.82
C ALA A 72 5.02 -17.24 -41.23
N SER A 73 5.02 -18.54 -40.89
CA SER A 73 6.14 -19.48 -40.99
C SER A 73 6.75 -19.56 -42.39
N PRO A 74 7.97 -20.10 -42.48
CA PRO A 74 8.20 -21.16 -43.45
C PRO A 74 8.86 -22.39 -42.83
N HIS A 75 8.44 -23.55 -43.34
CA HIS A 75 9.01 -24.87 -43.12
C HIS A 75 10.00 -25.17 -44.26
N CYS A 76 11.20 -25.70 -43.97
CA CYS A 76 11.86 -26.69 -44.85
C CYS A 76 13.05 -27.42 -44.18
N GLN A 77 12.83 -28.72 -43.97
CA GLN A 77 13.69 -29.89 -44.23
C GLN A 77 15.14 -30.01 -43.69
N THR A 78 15.24 -30.90 -42.69
CA THR A 78 16.12 -32.08 -42.51
C THR A 78 17.48 -32.19 -43.22
N THR A 79 18.55 -32.30 -42.42
CA THR A 79 19.64 -33.27 -42.60
C THR A 79 20.22 -33.66 -41.24
N ALA A 80 20.38 -34.96 -41.01
CA ALA A 80 20.90 -35.56 -39.78
C ALA A 80 22.43 -35.66 -39.81
N VAL A 81 23.09 -35.39 -38.67
CA VAL A 81 24.43 -35.90 -38.33
C VAL A 81 24.45 -36.27 -36.85
N LEU A 82 24.97 -37.47 -36.55
CA LEU A 82 25.07 -38.14 -35.26
C LEU A 82 26.00 -37.45 -34.24
N GLY A 83 25.59 -37.53 -32.96
CA GLY A 83 26.46 -37.87 -31.81
C GLY A 83 27.06 -36.70 -31.02
N THR A 84 26.61 -36.47 -29.77
CA THR A 84 27.25 -36.98 -28.53
C THR A 84 26.61 -36.33 -27.27
N LEU A 85 26.07 -37.19 -26.41
CA LEU A 85 26.04 -37.22 -24.93
C LEU A 85 25.77 -35.95 -24.09
N ASP A 86 24.80 -36.14 -23.18
CA ASP A 86 24.55 -35.48 -21.89
C ASP A 86 24.11 -34.01 -21.90
N ALA A 87 22.80 -33.83 -22.09
CA ALA A 87 22.07 -32.71 -21.52
C ALA A 87 20.91 -33.29 -20.69
N GLU A 88 20.92 -32.99 -19.39
CA GLU A 88 19.79 -33.21 -18.49
C GLU A 88 18.53 -32.69 -19.17
N ARG A 89 17.59 -33.61 -19.39
CA ARG A 89 16.32 -33.36 -20.04
C ARG A 89 15.48 -32.53 -19.06
N ASP A 90 15.65 -31.20 -19.05
CA ASP A 90 14.73 -30.26 -18.42
C ASP A 90 13.42 -30.42 -19.19
N SER A 91 12.54 -31.27 -18.67
CA SER A 91 11.18 -31.44 -19.17
C SER A 91 10.39 -30.18 -18.82
N ASP A 92 10.67 -29.10 -19.53
CA ASP A 92 9.79 -27.94 -19.69
C ASP A 92 8.62 -28.38 -20.60
N GLU A 93 7.77 -29.27 -20.09
CA GLU A 93 6.50 -29.63 -20.72
C GLU A 93 5.48 -28.52 -20.42
N GLU A 94 5.07 -27.82 -21.48
CA GLU A 94 3.90 -26.93 -21.61
C GLU A 94 3.54 -26.07 -20.39
N GLU A 95 4.41 -25.11 -20.03
CA GLU A 95 3.98 -24.04 -19.13
C GLU A 95 3.10 -23.01 -19.88
N PRO A 96 1.90 -22.68 -19.37
CA PRO A 96 0.97 -21.79 -20.05
C PRO A 96 1.59 -20.41 -20.31
N HIS A 97 1.35 -19.86 -21.52
CA HIS A 97 1.87 -18.55 -21.96
C HIS A 97 1.52 -17.38 -21.01
N ASN A 98 0.49 -17.53 -20.17
CA ASN A 98 0.15 -16.59 -19.11
C ASN A 98 0.23 -17.26 -17.74
N PRO A 99 0.82 -16.58 -16.73
CA PRO A 99 0.92 -17.12 -15.38
C PRO A 99 -0.48 -17.36 -14.79
N PRO A 100 -0.79 -18.56 -14.28
CA PRO A 100 -2.09 -18.87 -13.70
C PRO A 100 -2.38 -18.10 -12.40
N CYS A 101 -1.37 -17.52 -11.74
CA CYS A 101 -1.53 -16.71 -10.54
C CYS A 101 -0.72 -15.40 -10.61
N LEU A 102 -1.36 -14.27 -10.27
CA LEU A 102 -0.76 -12.93 -10.26
C LEU A 102 0.28 -12.71 -9.15
N HIS A 103 0.26 -13.56 -8.13
CA HIS A 103 1.11 -13.42 -6.94
C HIS A 103 2.31 -14.38 -6.93
N GLY A 104 2.33 -15.31 -7.89
CA GLY A 104 3.37 -16.32 -8.02
C GLY A 104 2.95 -17.70 -7.53
N ARG A 105 3.78 -18.69 -7.84
CA ARG A 105 3.59 -20.10 -7.48
C ARG A 105 4.88 -20.66 -6.88
N LEU A 106 4.73 -21.54 -5.88
CA LEU A 106 5.83 -22.18 -5.18
C LEU A 106 5.74 -23.71 -5.35
N TRP A 107 6.88 -24.35 -5.62
CA TRP A 107 7.06 -25.79 -5.72
C TRP A 107 7.93 -26.28 -4.56
N PHE A 108 7.49 -27.33 -3.89
CA PHE A 108 8.18 -27.95 -2.76
C PHE A 108 7.77 -29.42 -2.64
N SER A 109 8.55 -30.21 -1.91
CA SER A 109 8.17 -31.58 -1.55
C SER A 109 8.34 -31.82 -0.05
N LEU A 110 7.63 -32.84 0.44
CA LEU A 110 7.61 -33.22 1.84
C LEU A 110 7.93 -34.72 1.96
N LEU A 111 8.87 -35.06 2.83
CA LEU A 111 9.23 -36.45 3.11
C LEU A 111 9.40 -36.67 4.61
N TYR A 112 8.65 -37.57 5.22
CA TYR A 112 8.77 -37.89 6.63
C TYR A 112 9.53 -39.19 6.83
N ASN A 113 10.66 -39.11 7.54
CA ASN A 113 11.42 -40.26 8.00
C ASN A 113 10.96 -40.64 9.42
N SER A 114 10.31 -41.80 9.54
CA SER A 114 9.83 -42.31 10.82
C SER A 114 10.93 -42.80 11.74
N GLU A 115 12.03 -43.33 11.21
CA GLU A 115 13.16 -43.83 12.02
C GLU A 115 13.92 -42.68 12.68
N ALA A 116 14.07 -41.57 11.97
CA ALA A 116 14.75 -40.37 12.46
C ALA A 116 13.81 -39.37 13.17
N GLU A 117 12.51 -39.66 13.24
CA GLU A 117 11.46 -38.73 13.71
C GLU A 117 11.62 -37.32 13.13
N ARG A 118 11.71 -37.27 11.80
CA ARG A 118 12.02 -36.04 11.08
C ARG A 118 11.23 -35.95 9.79
N LEU A 119 10.42 -34.89 9.65
CA LEU A 119 9.87 -34.46 8.35
C LEU A 119 11.03 -34.07 7.39
N GLN A 120 10.86 -33.60 6.17
CA GLN A 120 11.93 -33.01 5.34
C GLN A 120 11.18 -32.09 4.41
N VAL A 121 11.57 -30.81 4.37
CA VAL A 121 10.88 -29.82 3.55
C VAL A 121 11.86 -29.34 2.50
N THR A 122 11.69 -29.80 1.27
CA THR A 122 12.55 -29.41 0.14
C THR A 122 11.87 -28.30 -0.65
N LEU A 123 12.43 -27.09 -0.57
CA LEU A 123 12.05 -25.98 -1.43
C LEU A 123 12.74 -26.11 -2.79
N LEU A 124 11.96 -26.22 -3.87
CA LEU A 124 12.48 -26.44 -5.21
C LEU A 124 12.63 -25.12 -5.96
N LYS A 125 11.52 -24.48 -6.31
CA LYS A 125 11.49 -23.25 -7.11
C LYS A 125 10.25 -22.42 -6.83
N ALA A 126 10.30 -21.14 -7.16
CA ALA A 126 9.11 -20.33 -7.40
C ALA A 126 9.13 -19.79 -8.84
N LYS A 127 7.96 -19.54 -9.41
CA LYS A 127 7.78 -18.89 -10.72
C LYS A 127 6.66 -17.87 -10.62
N TYR A 128 6.59 -16.99 -11.61
CA TYR A 128 5.54 -15.98 -11.75
C TYR A 128 5.48 -14.97 -10.61
N LEU A 129 6.60 -14.74 -9.91
CA LEU A 129 6.65 -13.71 -8.87
C LEU A 129 6.44 -12.33 -9.53
N PRO A 130 5.61 -11.45 -8.97
CA PRO A 130 5.42 -10.12 -9.53
C PRO A 130 6.72 -9.33 -9.43
N GLY A 131 7.08 -8.52 -10.43
CA GLY A 131 8.24 -7.63 -10.36
C GLY A 131 7.98 -6.36 -9.56
N ARG A 132 8.99 -5.49 -9.47
CA ARG A 132 8.88 -4.19 -8.78
C ARG A 132 8.45 -3.10 -9.77
N GLY A 133 7.42 -2.33 -9.39
CA GLY A 133 6.99 -1.15 -10.12
C GLY A 133 6.50 -1.43 -11.53
N LEU A 134 6.31 -0.37 -12.32
CA LEU A 134 5.73 -0.43 -13.68
C LEU A 134 6.61 -1.16 -14.70
N VAL A 135 7.92 -1.24 -14.44
CA VAL A 135 8.89 -1.90 -15.32
C VAL A 135 9.10 -3.38 -14.99
N ASN A 136 8.27 -3.94 -14.09
CA ASN A 136 8.35 -5.34 -13.66
C ASN A 136 9.78 -5.75 -13.24
N ALA A 137 10.50 -4.87 -12.54
CA ALA A 137 11.92 -5.07 -12.29
C ALA A 137 12.17 -6.33 -11.43
N PRO A 138 13.30 -7.04 -11.63
CA PRO A 138 13.61 -8.25 -10.89
C PRO A 138 13.67 -8.05 -9.37
N ARG A 139 13.41 -9.13 -8.64
CA ARG A 139 13.41 -9.18 -7.16
C ARG A 139 14.59 -9.97 -6.63
N ASP A 140 14.81 -9.88 -5.31
CA ASP A 140 15.77 -10.69 -4.59
C ASP A 140 15.02 -11.64 -3.63
N PRO A 141 14.31 -12.67 -4.16
CA PRO A 141 13.43 -13.50 -3.34
C PRO A 141 14.17 -14.47 -2.40
N PHE A 142 13.53 -14.74 -1.26
CA PHE A 142 13.86 -15.83 -0.34
C PHE A 142 12.59 -16.33 0.36
N VAL A 143 12.63 -17.52 0.96
CA VAL A 143 11.49 -18.14 1.64
C VAL A 143 11.81 -18.35 3.10
N LYS A 144 10.85 -18.04 3.98
CA LYS A 144 10.86 -18.49 5.37
C LYS A 144 9.93 -19.69 5.53
N VAL A 145 10.39 -20.71 6.23
CA VAL A 145 9.72 -22.00 6.43
C VAL A 145 9.37 -22.14 7.91
N PHE A 146 8.08 -22.21 8.24
CA PHE A 146 7.57 -22.31 9.60
C PHE A 146 6.74 -23.58 9.77
N LEU A 147 6.69 -24.13 10.98
CA LEU A 147 5.75 -25.16 11.39
C LEU A 147 4.79 -24.62 12.45
N LEU A 148 3.61 -24.19 12.00
CA LEU A 148 2.57 -23.67 12.87
C LEU A 148 2.08 -24.74 13.87
N PRO A 149 1.67 -24.34 15.09
CA PRO A 149 1.42 -22.96 15.54
C PRO A 149 2.67 -22.16 15.94
N ASP A 150 3.87 -22.74 15.86
CA ASP A 150 5.10 -22.02 16.17
C ASP A 150 5.41 -21.01 15.05
N GLU A 151 5.24 -19.73 15.34
CA GLU A 151 5.56 -18.62 14.44
C GLU A 151 6.90 -17.94 14.76
N GLU A 152 7.53 -18.31 15.88
CA GLU A 152 8.79 -17.71 16.32
C GLU A 152 9.99 -18.41 15.66
N ASN A 153 9.91 -19.73 15.52
CA ASN A 153 10.97 -20.54 14.92
C ASN A 153 10.75 -20.74 13.42
N PHE A 154 11.74 -20.35 12.62
CA PHE A 154 11.72 -20.54 11.17
C PHE A 154 13.10 -20.87 10.62
N HIS A 155 13.10 -21.64 9.53
CA HIS A 155 14.26 -21.72 8.65
C HIS A 155 14.12 -20.71 7.51
N GLN A 156 15.25 -20.27 6.96
CA GLN A 156 15.28 -19.29 5.88
C GLN A 156 16.13 -19.80 4.73
N SER A 157 15.61 -19.71 3.52
CA SER A 157 16.38 -20.00 2.32
C SER A 157 17.44 -18.93 2.03
N ARG A 158 18.37 -19.27 1.15
CA ARG A 158 19.26 -18.28 0.54
C ARG A 158 18.46 -17.29 -0.30
N ILE A 159 18.96 -16.05 -0.35
CA ILE A 159 18.41 -15.01 -1.22
C ILE A 159 18.90 -15.24 -2.65
N ARG A 160 17.96 -15.36 -3.59
CA ARG A 160 18.25 -15.46 -5.01
C ARG A 160 18.14 -14.08 -5.63
N LYS A 161 19.23 -13.54 -6.17
CA LYS A 161 19.28 -12.15 -6.64
C LYS A 161 18.69 -11.99 -8.04
N ARG A 162 18.04 -10.85 -8.27
CA ARG A 162 17.57 -10.36 -9.57
C ARG A 162 16.80 -11.41 -10.38
N THR A 163 15.82 -12.07 -9.78
CA THR A 163 14.99 -13.07 -10.45
C THR A 163 13.52 -12.99 -10.01
N LEU A 164 12.61 -13.34 -10.92
CA LEU A 164 11.18 -13.55 -10.65
C LEU A 164 10.81 -15.05 -10.72
N ALA A 165 11.79 -15.91 -11.01
CA ALA A 165 11.66 -17.36 -11.08
C ALA A 165 12.84 -18.03 -10.33
N PRO A 166 12.97 -17.85 -9.01
CA PRO A 166 14.09 -18.40 -8.26
C PRO A 166 14.04 -19.94 -8.21
N LYS A 167 15.17 -20.58 -8.48
CA LYS A 167 15.43 -21.98 -8.11
C LYS A 167 16.16 -21.98 -6.75
N PHE A 168 15.56 -22.60 -5.74
CA PHE A 168 16.09 -22.70 -4.38
C PHE A 168 16.89 -24.00 -4.21
N ASN A 169 16.25 -25.15 -4.43
CA ASN A 169 16.80 -26.50 -4.23
C ASN A 169 17.45 -26.63 -2.85
N GLU A 170 16.70 -26.29 -1.79
CA GLU A 170 17.16 -26.27 -0.40
C GLU A 170 16.24 -27.14 0.47
N THR A 171 16.82 -28.05 1.25
CA THR A 171 16.08 -28.92 2.19
C THR A 171 16.27 -28.43 3.62
N PHE A 172 15.18 -28.33 4.36
CA PHE A 172 15.16 -27.91 5.76
C PHE A 172 14.77 -29.06 6.67
N GLU A 173 15.28 -29.03 7.91
CA GLU A 173 15.05 -30.04 8.94
C GLU A 173 14.34 -29.52 10.24
N PHE A 174 13.41 -30.28 10.82
CA PHE A 174 12.47 -30.05 11.95
C PHE A 174 12.16 -31.40 12.64
N ASN A 175 12.73 -31.64 13.80
CA ASN A 175 12.50 -32.90 14.51
C ASN A 175 11.08 -32.92 15.08
N MET A 176 10.33 -34.00 14.82
CA MET A 176 8.96 -34.17 15.29
C MET A 176 8.49 -35.62 15.16
N SER A 177 7.64 -36.05 16.10
CA SER A 177 7.03 -37.38 16.07
C SER A 177 5.97 -37.50 14.96
N ALA A 178 5.66 -38.75 14.58
CA ALA A 178 4.64 -39.03 13.56
C ALA A 178 3.22 -38.66 14.02
N ASP A 179 3.00 -38.62 15.33
CA ASP A 179 1.73 -38.27 15.96
C ASP A 179 1.50 -36.75 16.02
N ASP A 180 2.57 -35.96 15.95
CA ASP A 180 2.48 -34.50 15.88
C ASP A 180 2.28 -33.99 14.45
N LEU A 181 2.65 -34.80 13.45
CA LEU A 181 2.50 -34.46 12.04
C LEU A 181 1.10 -33.91 11.69
N PRO A 182 -0.02 -34.61 11.98
CA PRO A 182 -1.36 -34.12 11.65
C PRO A 182 -1.80 -32.88 12.44
N LYS A 183 -1.08 -32.49 13.50
CA LYS A 183 -1.38 -31.32 14.34
C LYS A 183 -0.67 -30.05 13.85
N LYS A 184 0.24 -30.18 12.89
CA LYS A 184 1.10 -29.10 12.40
C LYS A 184 0.67 -28.64 11.03
N THR A 185 0.95 -27.37 10.75
CA THR A 185 0.71 -26.77 9.43
C THR A 185 1.99 -26.13 8.94
N LEU A 186 2.44 -26.51 7.75
CA LEU A 186 3.58 -25.89 7.09
C LEU A 186 3.16 -24.52 6.54
N LYS A 187 3.94 -23.48 6.88
CA LYS A 187 3.79 -22.15 6.31
C LYS A 187 5.06 -21.76 5.59
N LEU A 188 4.97 -21.56 4.27
CA LEU A 188 6.06 -21.09 3.42
C LEU A 188 5.79 -19.64 3.04
N SER A 189 6.60 -18.71 3.54
CA SER A 189 6.41 -17.28 3.33
C SER A 189 7.48 -16.74 2.39
N VAL A 190 7.07 -16.30 1.20
CA VAL A 190 8.00 -15.76 0.20
C VAL A 190 8.19 -14.26 0.47
N TYR A 191 9.45 -13.84 0.50
CA TYR A 191 9.85 -12.45 0.72
C TYR A 191 10.78 -11.99 -0.39
N ASP A 192 10.88 -10.68 -0.52
CA ASP A 192 11.80 -9.98 -1.39
C ASP A 192 12.59 -8.94 -0.59
N VAL A 193 13.89 -8.83 -0.83
CA VAL A 193 14.77 -7.85 -0.18
C VAL A 193 15.08 -6.71 -1.13
N ASP A 194 14.67 -5.49 -0.78
CA ASP A 194 14.98 -4.32 -1.61
C ASP A 194 16.43 -3.83 -1.47
N LYS A 195 16.79 -2.84 -2.28
CA LYS A 195 18.13 -2.22 -2.26
C LYS A 195 18.48 -1.62 -0.89
N ARG A 196 17.47 -1.24 -0.10
CA ARG A 196 17.60 -0.70 1.26
C ARG A 196 17.59 -1.79 2.33
N LYS A 197 17.63 -3.07 1.94
CA LYS A 197 17.56 -4.25 2.80
C LYS A 197 16.23 -4.41 3.55
N VAL A 198 15.18 -3.72 3.11
CA VAL A 198 13.83 -3.90 3.63
C VAL A 198 13.23 -5.17 3.04
N ARG A 199 12.64 -6.00 3.90
CA ARG A 199 11.96 -7.23 3.53
C ARG A 199 10.49 -6.94 3.21
N HIS A 200 10.04 -7.40 2.05
CA HIS A 200 8.67 -7.28 1.58
C HIS A 200 8.10 -8.68 1.39
N CYS A 201 7.03 -9.03 2.10
CA CYS A 201 6.35 -10.30 1.86
C CYS A 201 5.63 -10.23 0.50
N LEU A 202 5.77 -11.29 -0.29
CA LEU A 202 5.12 -11.46 -1.58
C LEU A 202 3.88 -12.35 -1.48
N GLY A 203 3.83 -13.24 -0.49
CA GLY A 203 2.72 -14.17 -0.25
C GLY A 203 3.16 -15.38 0.53
N HIS A 204 2.22 -16.27 0.80
CA HIS A 204 2.38 -17.45 1.64
C HIS A 204 1.73 -18.67 1.00
N VAL A 205 2.24 -19.85 1.34
CA VAL A 205 1.55 -21.13 1.20
C VAL A 205 1.27 -21.64 2.60
N ILE A 206 0.02 -21.99 2.87
CA ILE A 206 -0.40 -22.68 4.09
C ILE A 206 -0.79 -24.10 3.70
N PHE A 207 -0.10 -25.08 4.28
CA PHE A 207 -0.25 -26.49 3.91
C PHE A 207 -0.37 -27.35 5.17
N PRO A 208 -1.59 -27.74 5.58
CA PRO A 208 -1.80 -28.68 6.67
C PRO A 208 -1.07 -29.98 6.39
N LEU A 209 -0.32 -30.50 7.35
CA LEU A 209 0.44 -31.72 7.14
C LEU A 209 -0.48 -32.93 7.34
N THR A 210 -0.53 -33.81 6.34
CA THR A 210 -1.21 -35.11 6.45
C THR A 210 -0.21 -36.24 6.29
N LYS A 211 -0.50 -37.42 6.87
CA LYS A 211 0.38 -38.59 6.72
C LYS A 211 0.53 -39.05 5.26
N GLY A 212 -0.44 -38.79 4.38
CA GLY A 212 -0.35 -39.17 2.97
C GLY A 212 0.67 -38.33 2.20
N ASP A 213 0.60 -37.01 2.36
CA ASP A 213 1.41 -36.04 1.60
C ASP A 213 2.91 -36.12 1.93
N THR A 214 3.27 -36.66 3.10
CA THR A 214 4.65 -36.73 3.57
C THR A 214 5.34 -38.05 3.29
N MET A 215 4.66 -39.05 2.72
CA MET A 215 5.25 -40.39 2.52
C MET A 215 5.81 -40.58 1.11
N THR A 216 5.32 -39.82 0.14
CA THR A 216 5.65 -40.04 -1.29
C THR A 216 6.83 -39.20 -1.77
N GLY A 217 7.16 -38.10 -1.07
CA GLY A 217 8.19 -37.16 -1.54
C GLY A 217 7.79 -36.43 -2.83
N GLU A 218 6.52 -36.49 -3.22
CA GLU A 218 6.02 -35.90 -4.45
C GLU A 218 6.17 -34.38 -4.47
N ILE A 219 6.35 -33.84 -5.66
CA ILE A 219 6.46 -32.39 -5.87
C ILE A 219 5.05 -31.79 -5.82
N VAL A 220 4.80 -31.02 -4.77
CA VAL A 220 3.59 -30.22 -4.60
C VAL A 220 3.83 -28.81 -5.12
N TRP A 221 2.83 -28.23 -5.76
CA TRP A 221 2.81 -26.81 -6.10
C TRP A 221 1.57 -26.13 -5.54
N LYS A 222 1.75 -24.88 -5.07
CA LYS A 222 0.68 -24.02 -4.57
C LYS A 222 0.89 -22.59 -5.04
N ASP A 223 -0.21 -21.94 -5.39
CA ASP A 223 -0.22 -20.51 -5.67
C ASP A 223 0.00 -19.72 -4.37
N LEU A 224 0.71 -18.60 -4.47
CA LEU A 224 0.97 -17.74 -3.33
C LEU A 224 -0.28 -16.96 -2.98
N GLU A 225 -0.76 -17.16 -1.76
CA GLU A 225 -1.82 -16.36 -1.18
C GLU A 225 -1.19 -15.16 -0.49
N ILE A 226 -1.62 -13.95 -0.83
CA ILE A 226 -1.34 -12.80 0.04
C ILE A 226 -2.13 -13.08 1.30
N ALA A 227 -1.45 -13.33 2.42
CA ALA A 227 -2.15 -13.59 3.68
C ALA A 227 -3.17 -12.46 3.89
N PRO A 228 -4.44 -12.78 4.17
CA PRO A 228 -5.33 -11.78 4.70
C PRO A 228 -4.67 -11.29 5.98
N GLN A 229 -4.22 -10.04 5.96
CA GLN A 229 -3.65 -9.37 7.10
C GLN A 229 -4.64 -9.50 8.25
N ALA A 230 -4.37 -10.43 9.18
CA ALA A 230 -5.25 -10.82 10.30
C ALA A 230 -6.73 -10.53 9.99
N ALA A 231 -7.30 -11.28 9.05
CA ALA A 231 -8.68 -11.19 8.55
C ALA A 231 -9.57 -10.24 9.37
N ALA A 232 -9.71 -8.98 8.94
CA ALA A 232 -10.77 -8.04 9.31
C ALA A 232 -11.34 -8.20 10.74
N ALA A 233 -10.51 -8.38 11.76
CA ALA A 233 -11.00 -8.69 13.11
C ALA A 233 -11.85 -7.54 13.68
N LEU A 234 -11.74 -6.36 13.07
CA LEU A 234 -12.45 -5.14 13.42
C LEU A 234 -13.55 -4.77 12.39
N GLY A 235 -13.67 -5.54 11.30
CA GLY A 235 -14.58 -5.32 10.16
C GLY A 235 -13.90 -4.82 8.89
N ASP A 236 -14.72 -4.52 7.87
CA ASP A 236 -14.27 -4.07 6.56
C ASP A 236 -14.83 -2.68 6.21
N VAL A 237 -14.07 -1.93 5.40
CA VAL A 237 -14.53 -0.69 4.76
C VAL A 237 -14.43 -0.77 3.23
N GLN A 238 -15.51 -0.43 2.55
CA GLN A 238 -15.52 -0.26 1.10
C GLN A 238 -15.18 1.19 0.75
N LEU A 239 -14.11 1.36 -0.01
CA LEU A 239 -13.60 2.66 -0.41
C LEU A 239 -13.63 2.76 -1.93
N CYS A 240 -14.04 3.92 -2.42
CA CYS A 240 -13.95 4.27 -3.83
C CYS A 240 -13.03 5.47 -4.02
N LEU A 241 -11.97 5.30 -4.82
CA LEU A 241 -11.00 6.34 -5.12
C LEU A 241 -11.04 6.72 -6.60
N SER A 242 -10.93 8.02 -6.89
CA SER A 242 -10.70 8.51 -8.25
C SER A 242 -9.71 9.66 -8.23
N CYS A 243 -8.76 9.64 -9.17
CA CYS A 243 -7.79 10.70 -9.37
C CYS A 243 -8.09 11.45 -10.65
N ASN A 244 -8.25 12.76 -10.58
CA ASN A 244 -8.24 13.64 -11.75
C ASN A 244 -6.92 14.43 -11.74
N PRO A 245 -5.94 14.03 -12.57
CA PRO A 245 -4.63 14.68 -12.57
C PRO A 245 -4.68 16.11 -13.11
N TYR A 246 -5.63 16.43 -14.00
CA TYR A 246 -5.73 17.75 -14.64
C TYR A 246 -6.08 18.86 -13.65
N ASN A 247 -6.92 18.56 -12.65
CA ASN A 247 -7.29 19.52 -11.62
C ASN A 247 -6.60 19.24 -10.27
N ASN A 248 -5.61 18.33 -10.25
CA ASN A 248 -4.89 17.94 -9.04
C ASN A 248 -5.85 17.55 -7.90
N ARG A 249 -6.89 16.76 -8.19
CA ARG A 249 -7.83 16.29 -7.16
C ARG A 249 -7.90 14.78 -7.09
N ILE A 250 -7.86 14.28 -5.86
CA ILE A 250 -8.31 12.93 -5.53
C ILE A 250 -9.68 13.05 -4.85
N LYS A 251 -10.62 12.23 -5.26
CA LYS A 251 -11.88 12.01 -4.54
C LYS A 251 -11.80 10.66 -3.85
N ALA A 252 -12.18 10.65 -2.58
CA ALA A 252 -12.30 9.47 -1.76
C ALA A 252 -13.75 9.37 -1.27
N THR A 253 -14.42 8.31 -1.66
CA THR A 253 -15.80 7.99 -1.30
C THR A 253 -15.78 6.86 -0.28
N ILE A 254 -16.48 7.07 0.83
CA ILE A 254 -16.70 6.05 1.85
C ILE A 254 -18.04 5.45 1.45
N CYS A 255 -18.01 4.25 0.88
CA CYS A 255 -19.22 3.60 0.42
C CYS A 255 -19.92 2.96 1.61
N ARG A 256 -19.30 1.94 2.20
CA ARG A 256 -19.92 1.08 3.20
C ARG A 256 -18.95 0.56 4.25
N LEU A 257 -19.47 0.24 5.43
CA LEU A 257 -18.80 -0.56 6.46
C LEU A 257 -19.59 -1.86 6.66
N ARG A 258 -18.90 -2.98 6.92
CA ARG A 258 -19.56 -4.24 7.27
C ARG A 258 -18.75 -5.04 8.29
N HIS A 259 -19.42 -6.00 8.93
CA HIS A 259 -18.79 -6.96 9.85
C HIS A 259 -18.02 -6.29 11.01
N LEU A 260 -18.52 -5.15 11.51
CA LEU A 260 -17.86 -4.38 12.55
C LEU A 260 -17.95 -5.09 13.91
N GLN A 261 -16.89 -5.80 14.29
CA GLN A 261 -16.84 -6.53 15.56
C GLN A 261 -16.68 -5.59 16.76
N GLY A 262 -17.29 -5.92 17.90
CA GLY A 262 -17.10 -5.17 19.17
C GLY A 262 -17.83 -3.83 19.25
N LEU A 263 -18.66 -3.50 18.25
CA LEU A 263 -19.49 -2.29 18.22
C LEU A 263 -20.99 -2.58 18.41
N ASP A 264 -21.41 -3.85 18.29
CA ASP A 264 -22.80 -4.29 18.26
C ASP A 264 -23.55 -4.21 19.61
N ALA A 265 -22.86 -3.99 20.73
CA ALA A 265 -23.44 -4.15 22.06
C ALA A 265 -24.02 -2.88 22.70
N GLN A 266 -23.89 -1.68 22.10
CA GLN A 266 -24.13 -0.42 22.84
C GLN A 266 -24.58 0.79 22.00
N ASP A 267 -25.51 0.65 21.03
CA ASP A 267 -26.00 1.78 20.21
C ASP A 267 -24.88 2.73 19.74
N ALA A 268 -23.76 2.13 19.34
CA ALA A 268 -22.53 2.88 19.15
C ALA A 268 -22.68 3.78 17.92
N VAL A 269 -22.48 5.08 18.10
CA VAL A 269 -22.45 6.01 16.97
C VAL A 269 -21.05 5.98 16.37
N VAL A 270 -20.96 5.68 15.08
CA VAL A 270 -19.70 5.58 14.34
C VAL A 270 -19.64 6.57 13.19
N TYR A 271 -18.44 7.06 12.90
CA TYR A 271 -18.16 7.86 11.72
C TYR A 271 -16.79 7.52 11.16
N VAL A 272 -16.57 7.79 9.87
CA VAL A 272 -15.28 7.57 9.22
C VAL A 272 -14.54 8.88 9.08
N LYS A 273 -13.34 8.96 9.67
CA LYS A 273 -12.40 10.07 9.54
C LYS A 273 -11.45 9.80 8.39
N VAL A 274 -11.29 10.76 7.49
CA VAL A 274 -10.43 10.69 6.30
C VAL A 274 -9.35 11.73 6.41
N GLN A 275 -8.09 11.30 6.49
CA GLN A 275 -6.93 12.16 6.67
C GLN A 275 -5.98 12.02 5.51
N LEU A 276 -5.67 13.13 4.84
CA LEU A 276 -4.62 13.23 3.83
C LEU A 276 -3.31 13.62 4.53
N TYR A 277 -2.27 12.84 4.28
CA TYR A 277 -0.90 13.09 4.70
C TYR A 277 0.01 13.39 3.51
N HIS A 278 1.06 14.16 3.77
CA HIS A 278 2.24 14.27 2.91
C HIS A 278 3.46 13.97 3.77
N GLY A 279 4.19 12.89 3.47
CA GLY A 279 5.22 12.41 4.38
C GLY A 279 4.60 12.01 5.73
N ARG A 280 5.02 12.70 6.80
CA ARG A 280 4.47 12.55 8.16
C ARG A 280 3.52 13.69 8.56
N LYS A 281 3.36 14.70 7.70
CA LYS A 281 2.55 15.89 8.01
C LYS A 281 1.11 15.65 7.56
N MET A 282 0.17 15.79 8.49
CA MET A 282 -1.26 15.82 8.15
C MET A 282 -1.57 17.12 7.41
N ILE A 283 -2.17 17.01 6.23
CA ILE A 283 -2.52 18.14 5.36
C ILE A 283 -3.99 18.51 5.53
N LYS A 284 -4.89 17.52 5.55
CA LYS A 284 -6.33 17.77 5.66
C LYS A 284 -7.02 16.60 6.34
N SER A 285 -8.03 16.90 7.15
CA SER A 285 -8.90 15.92 7.80
C SER A 285 -10.35 16.26 7.49
N LYS A 286 -11.15 15.24 7.17
CA LYS A 286 -12.61 15.31 6.96
C LYS A 286 -13.25 14.13 7.67
N ARG A 287 -14.56 14.17 7.91
CA ARG A 287 -15.30 13.06 8.49
C ARG A 287 -16.69 12.94 7.89
N THR A 288 -17.22 11.73 7.89
CA THR A 288 -18.62 11.45 7.55
C THR A 288 -19.57 11.97 8.61
N VAL A 289 -20.86 12.01 8.26
CA VAL A 289 -21.95 12.14 9.23
C VAL A 289 -21.93 10.89 10.12
N PRO A 290 -22.02 11.03 11.45
CA PRO A 290 -22.11 9.89 12.35
C PRO A 290 -23.41 9.09 12.15
N GLN A 291 -23.31 7.77 12.19
CA GLN A 291 -24.43 6.84 12.04
C GLN A 291 -24.46 5.82 13.19
N SER A 292 -25.64 5.35 13.56
CA SER A 292 -25.78 4.29 14.56
C SER A 292 -25.30 2.95 13.99
N ALA A 293 -24.45 2.23 14.73
CA ALA A 293 -23.93 0.92 14.37
C ALA A 293 -24.94 -0.21 14.65
N SER A 294 -26.23 0.00 14.35
CA SER A 294 -27.31 -0.93 14.68
C SER A 294 -27.61 -1.96 13.57
N GLY A 295 -26.63 -2.28 12.71
CA GLY A 295 -26.83 -3.17 11.57
C GLY A 295 -25.54 -3.84 11.09
N GLN A 296 -25.67 -4.92 10.30
CA GLN A 296 -24.54 -5.67 9.75
C GLN A 296 -23.74 -4.89 8.70
N GLU A 297 -24.37 -3.91 8.05
CA GLU A 297 -23.76 -3.03 7.06
C GLU A 297 -24.23 -1.58 7.31
N LEU A 298 -23.30 -0.62 7.20
CA LEU A 298 -23.57 0.82 7.27
C LEU A 298 -23.23 1.46 5.94
N ILE A 299 -24.13 2.28 5.41
CA ILE A 299 -23.97 2.92 4.10
C ILE A 299 -23.79 4.42 4.32
N PHE A 300 -22.64 4.94 3.87
CA PHE A 300 -22.33 6.36 3.92
C PHE A 300 -22.51 7.02 2.56
N ASP A 301 -21.95 6.42 1.51
CA ASP A 301 -21.84 6.98 0.16
C ASP A 301 -21.38 8.46 0.11
N GLU A 302 -20.56 8.85 1.09
CA GLU A 302 -20.06 10.21 1.25
C GLU A 302 -18.75 10.41 0.49
N THR A 303 -18.72 11.40 -0.40
CA THR A 303 -17.55 11.69 -1.23
C THR A 303 -16.80 12.93 -0.74
N PHE A 304 -15.55 12.73 -0.35
CA PHE A 304 -14.64 13.80 0.01
C PHE A 304 -13.65 14.06 -1.10
N SER A 305 -13.36 15.33 -1.33
CA SER A 305 -12.35 15.71 -2.29
C SER A 305 -11.21 16.52 -1.69
N PHE A 306 -10.01 16.20 -2.18
CA PHE A 306 -8.73 16.66 -1.69
C PHE A 306 -7.90 17.17 -2.87
N GLY A 307 -7.33 18.37 -2.71
CA GLY A 307 -6.34 18.89 -3.65
C GLY A 307 -4.99 18.24 -3.36
N VAL A 308 -4.44 17.52 -4.33
CA VAL A 308 -3.15 16.83 -4.27
C VAL A 308 -2.40 17.17 -5.54
N SER A 309 -1.37 18.01 -5.42
CA SER A 309 -0.49 18.36 -6.53
C SER A 309 0.19 17.09 -7.06
N GLY A 310 0.27 16.91 -8.39
CA GLY A 310 0.85 15.71 -9.00
C GLY A 310 2.25 15.34 -8.49
N ARG A 311 3.08 16.32 -8.12
CA ARG A 311 4.40 16.11 -7.50
C ARG A 311 4.38 15.40 -6.13
N PHE A 312 3.21 15.33 -5.49
CA PHE A 312 3.05 14.70 -4.18
C PHE A 312 2.39 13.32 -4.26
N PHE A 313 2.04 12.80 -5.44
CA PHE A 313 1.42 11.48 -5.55
C PHE A 313 2.30 10.36 -5.00
N ASP A 314 3.63 10.47 -5.10
CA ASP A 314 4.56 9.46 -4.59
C ASP A 314 4.84 9.59 -3.08
N SER A 315 4.36 10.68 -2.46
CA SER A 315 4.65 11.02 -1.06
C SER A 315 3.40 11.33 -0.24
N CYS A 316 2.20 11.16 -0.80
CA CYS A 316 0.94 11.38 -0.09
C CYS A 316 0.26 10.06 0.25
N SER A 317 -0.52 10.05 1.33
CA SER A 317 -1.30 8.89 1.74
C SER A 317 -2.61 9.32 2.37
N PHE A 318 -3.61 8.45 2.30
CA PHE A 318 -4.88 8.58 2.97
C PHE A 318 -4.96 7.58 4.13
N THR A 319 -5.35 8.07 5.29
CA THR A 319 -5.76 7.24 6.42
C THR A 319 -7.27 7.35 6.56
N PHE A 320 -7.96 6.22 6.51
CA PHE A 320 -9.38 6.09 6.78
C PHE A 320 -9.54 5.41 8.13
N SER A 321 -10.06 6.12 9.13
CA SER A 321 -10.24 5.61 10.48
C SER A 321 -11.74 5.51 10.78
N VAL A 322 -12.21 4.32 11.13
CA VAL A 322 -13.53 4.13 11.72
C VAL A 322 -13.43 4.54 13.18
N VAL A 323 -14.24 5.51 13.58
CA VAL A 323 -14.19 6.13 14.90
C VAL A 323 -15.53 5.93 15.58
N ARG A 324 -15.49 5.39 16.81
CA ARG A 324 -16.62 5.37 17.72
C ARG A 324 -16.70 6.74 18.41
N ALA A 325 -17.82 7.42 18.24
CA ALA A 325 -18.10 8.67 18.93
C ALA A 325 -18.26 8.43 20.43
N GLY A 326 -17.74 9.33 21.25
CA GLY A 326 -17.97 9.31 22.69
C GLY A 326 -19.47 9.40 23.00
N SER A 327 -19.93 8.67 24.02
CA SER A 327 -21.33 8.72 24.48
C SER A 327 -21.73 10.07 25.08
N SER A 328 -20.75 10.93 25.39
CA SER A 328 -20.95 12.32 25.80
C SER A 328 -19.78 13.19 25.34
N PRO A 329 -19.92 14.53 25.33
CA PRO A 329 -18.83 15.45 24.98
C PRO A 329 -17.57 15.32 25.84
N MET A 330 -17.68 14.72 27.03
CA MET A 330 -16.55 14.47 27.94
C MET A 330 -15.83 13.15 27.62
N VAL A 331 -16.50 12.22 26.96
CA VAL A 331 -15.91 10.94 26.54
C VAL A 331 -15.21 11.16 25.20
N ARG A 332 -13.92 10.80 25.15
CA ARG A 332 -13.14 10.95 23.92
C ARG A 332 -13.56 9.92 22.89
N ASP A 333 -13.58 10.36 21.64
CA ASP A 333 -13.72 9.48 20.49
C ASP A 333 -12.62 8.41 20.48
N LEU A 334 -12.99 7.18 20.15
CA LEU A 334 -12.07 6.04 20.08
C LEU A 334 -11.94 5.55 18.65
N VAL A 335 -10.71 5.44 18.16
CA VAL A 335 -10.45 4.81 16.86
C VAL A 335 -10.66 3.31 17.01
N HIS A 336 -11.67 2.80 16.32
CA HIS A 336 -12.00 1.37 16.28
C HIS A 336 -10.99 0.61 15.42
N GLY A 337 -10.80 1.08 14.19
CA GLY A 337 -9.85 0.52 13.24
C GLY A 337 -9.54 1.51 12.13
N GLN A 338 -8.49 1.24 11.38
CA GLN A 338 -8.05 2.11 10.29
C GLN A 338 -7.48 1.32 9.12
N VAL A 339 -7.48 1.96 7.95
CA VAL A 339 -6.75 1.52 6.77
C VAL A 339 -5.95 2.69 6.21
N VAL A 340 -4.73 2.40 5.75
CA VAL A 340 -3.87 3.38 5.07
C VAL A 340 -3.75 3.00 3.60
N ILE A 341 -4.12 3.91 2.71
CA ILE A 341 -3.95 3.77 1.26
C ILE A 341 -2.96 4.81 0.77
N GLY A 342 -1.99 4.39 -0.03
CA GLY A 342 -0.99 5.27 -0.61
C GLY A 342 0.10 4.51 -1.36
N PRO A 343 1.15 5.22 -1.79
CA PRO A 343 2.35 4.63 -2.39
C PRO A 343 2.97 3.52 -1.53
N PHE A 344 3.84 2.72 -2.14
CA PHE A 344 4.42 1.50 -1.54
C PHE A 344 5.11 1.72 -0.18
N MET A 345 5.54 2.95 0.10
CA MET A 345 6.18 3.33 1.35
C MET A 345 5.19 3.47 2.52
N TYR A 346 3.89 3.62 2.25
CA TYR A 346 2.82 3.80 3.25
C TYR A 346 1.88 2.58 3.35
N ALA A 347 1.63 1.93 2.22
CA ALA A 347 0.69 0.81 2.10
C ALA A 347 1.35 -0.36 1.33
N ARG A 348 0.84 -1.58 1.53
CA ARG A 348 1.27 -2.81 0.85
C ARG A 348 0.03 -3.61 0.45
N GLY A 349 0.19 -4.71 -0.29
CA GLY A 349 -0.92 -5.60 -0.66
C GLY A 349 -2.08 -4.88 -1.36
N GLU A 350 -3.31 -5.21 -0.98
CA GLU A 350 -4.56 -4.66 -1.53
C GLU A 350 -4.65 -3.14 -1.43
N GLN A 351 -4.17 -2.54 -0.34
CA GLN A 351 -4.20 -1.10 -0.14
C GLN A 351 -3.28 -0.38 -1.16
N LEU A 352 -2.09 -0.95 -1.42
CA LEU A 352 -1.19 -0.43 -2.45
C LEU A 352 -1.77 -0.64 -3.85
N GLN A 353 -2.37 -1.80 -4.10
CA GLN A 353 -2.96 -2.11 -5.40
C GLN A 353 -4.11 -1.13 -5.71
N HIS A 354 -4.97 -0.84 -4.74
CA HIS A 354 -6.03 0.15 -4.89
C HIS A 354 -5.49 1.54 -5.29
N TRP A 355 -4.40 1.97 -4.64
CA TRP A 355 -3.73 3.23 -4.99
C TRP A 355 -3.18 3.21 -6.43
N GLN A 356 -2.50 2.13 -6.81
CA GLN A 356 -1.91 1.99 -8.15
C GLN A 356 -2.98 1.94 -9.23
N GLU A 357 -4.08 1.22 -9.00
CA GLU A 357 -5.18 1.10 -9.93
C GLU A 357 -5.92 2.43 -10.13
N MET A 358 -6.11 3.22 -9.06
CA MET A 358 -6.64 4.58 -9.15
C MET A 358 -5.76 5.48 -10.04
N LEU A 359 -4.44 5.38 -9.92
CA LEU A 359 -3.50 6.16 -10.74
C LEU A 359 -3.43 5.66 -12.19
N ALA A 360 -3.54 4.35 -12.41
CA ALA A 360 -3.54 3.75 -13.74
C ALA A 360 -4.82 4.08 -14.53
N ASN A 361 -5.92 4.36 -13.83
CA ASN A 361 -7.23 4.66 -14.41
C ASN A 361 -7.69 6.08 -14.07
N PRO A 362 -7.04 7.13 -14.59
CA PRO A 362 -7.37 8.51 -14.26
C PRO A 362 -8.81 8.85 -14.66
N ARG A 363 -9.51 9.57 -13.77
CA ARG A 363 -10.95 9.95 -13.80
C ARG A 363 -11.92 8.81 -13.53
N ASN A 364 -11.50 7.55 -13.65
CA ASN A 364 -12.36 6.42 -13.32
C ASN A 364 -12.41 6.22 -11.81
N MET A 365 -13.53 5.67 -11.37
CA MET A 365 -13.74 5.29 -9.98
C MET A 365 -13.26 3.85 -9.81
N VAL A 366 -12.37 3.64 -8.83
CA VAL A 366 -11.90 2.32 -8.43
C VAL A 366 -12.46 2.04 -7.05
N THR A 367 -13.22 0.96 -6.91
CA THR A 367 -13.89 0.59 -5.66
C THR A 367 -13.33 -0.72 -5.14
N ARG A 368 -12.87 -0.75 -3.89
CA ARG A 368 -12.34 -1.96 -3.24
C ARG A 368 -12.72 -2.03 -1.76
N TRP A 369 -12.83 -3.26 -1.27
CA TRP A 369 -12.95 -3.56 0.15
C TRP A 369 -11.56 -3.62 0.80
N HIS A 370 -11.46 -3.16 2.04
CA HIS A 370 -10.26 -3.21 2.86
C HIS A 370 -10.62 -3.65 4.27
N GLY A 371 -9.87 -4.61 4.81
CA GLY A 371 -9.97 -4.99 6.22
C GLY A 371 -9.42 -3.88 7.12
N LEU A 372 -10.07 -3.64 8.26
CA LEU A 372 -9.66 -2.66 9.25
C LEU A 372 -8.55 -3.24 10.14
N GLU A 373 -7.47 -2.46 10.30
CA GLU A 373 -6.37 -2.77 11.21
C GLU A 373 -6.48 -1.97 12.52
N PRO A 374 -5.95 -2.49 13.63
CA PRO A 374 -5.80 -1.71 14.84
C PRO A 374 -5.01 -0.41 14.59
N PRO A 375 -5.36 0.71 15.25
CA PRO A 375 -4.59 1.94 15.11
C PRO A 375 -3.14 1.71 15.53
N LYS A 376 -2.20 2.09 14.66
CA LYS A 376 -0.77 2.04 14.96
C LYS A 376 -0.50 3.03 16.09
N LYS A 377 -0.02 2.55 17.25
CA LYS A 377 0.44 3.42 18.34
C LYS A 377 1.57 4.30 17.77
N GLY A 378 1.34 5.61 17.82
CA GLY A 378 2.26 6.62 17.30
C GLY A 378 3.52 6.78 18.15
#